data_AF-A0A7K0LGF7-F1
#
_entry.id   AF-A0A7K0LGF7-F1
#
_cell.length_a   1.000
_cell.length_b   1.000
_cell.length_c   1.000
_cell.angle_alpha   90.00
_cell.angle_beta   90.00
_cell.angle_gamma   90.00
#
_symmetry.space_group_name_H-M   'P 1'
#
loop_
_entity.id
_entity.type
_entity.pdbx_description
1 polymer ?
#
loop_
_entity_poly.entity_id
_entity_poly.type
_entity_poly.pdbx_seq_one_letter_code
_entity_poly.pdbx_strand_id
1 'polypeptide(L)' 'MRIVTWNVNSLKARLPRVEEWIKTSDADVICIQETKMTTEAFPTMTFEALG' A
#
# COMPACT_ATOMS: atom_id res chain seq x y z
N MET A 1 -15.19 -11.12 1.13
CA MET A 1 -14.95 -9.79 1.71
C MET A 1 -13.98 -9.89 2.87
N ARG A 2 -12.72 -9.58 2.60
CA ARG A 2 -11.56 -9.62 3.49
C ARG A 2 -10.96 -8.23 3.54
N ILE A 3 -10.82 -7.71 4.75
CA ILE A 3 -10.23 -6.40 5.01
C ILE A 3 -8.93 -6.61 5.77
N VAL A 4 -7.86 -6.00 5.31
CA VAL A 4 -6.54 -6.11 5.92
C VAL A 4 -5.98 -4.73 6.24
N THR A 5 -5.19 -4.67 7.30
CA THR A 5 -4.55 -3.45 7.75
C THR A 5 -3.06 -3.71 7.96
N TRP A 6 -2.22 -2.78 7.51
CA TRP A 6 -0.78 -2.88 7.68
C TRP A 6 -0.16 -1.51 7.98
N ASN A 7 0.43 -1.41 9.18
CA ASN A 7 1.36 -0.34 9.51
C ASN A 7 2.71 -0.63 8.84
N VAL A 8 3.04 0.15 7.82
CA VAL A 8 4.27 -0.04 7.02
C VAL A 8 5.47 0.73 7.58
N ASN A 9 5.30 1.61 8.58
CA ASN A 9 6.40 2.38 9.19
C ASN A 9 7.35 3.03 8.16
N SER A 10 6.79 3.78 7.21
CA SER A 10 7.37 4.30 5.94
C SER A 10 7.05 3.42 4.74
N LEU A 11 6.11 3.93 3.92
CA LEU A 11 5.73 3.33 2.65
C LEU A 11 6.85 3.44 1.63
N LYS A 12 7.50 4.60 1.50
CA LYS A 12 8.61 4.81 0.56
C LYS A 12 9.72 3.77 0.73
N ALA A 13 10.07 3.44 1.97
CA ALA A 13 11.11 2.45 2.26
C ALA A 13 10.71 1.00 1.94
N ARG A 14 9.40 0.72 1.81
CA ARG A 14 8.85 -0.64 1.66
C ARG A 14 7.98 -0.80 0.42
N LEU A 15 7.97 0.18 -0.48
CA LEU A 15 7.08 0.21 -1.62
C LEU A 15 7.14 -1.07 -2.47
N PRO A 16 8.32 -1.61 -2.85
CA PRO A 16 8.38 -2.86 -3.61
C PRO A 16 7.73 -4.05 -2.89
N ARG A 17 7.90 -4.13 -1.56
CA ARG A 17 7.29 -5.19 -0.74
C ARG A 17 5.78 -5.01 -0.61
N VAL A 18 5.31 -3.77 -0.53
CA VAL A 18 3.87 -3.46 -0.49
C VAL A 18 3.22 -3.85 -1.81
N GLU A 19 3.83 -3.51 -2.95
CA GLU A 19 3.35 -3.89 -4.28
C GLU A 19 3.26 -5.40 -4.48
N GLU A 20 4.31 -6.14 -4.10
CA GLU A 20 4.33 -7.61 -4.17
C GLU A 20 3.27 -8.25 -3.28
N TRP A 21 3.12 -7.72 -2.06
CA TRP A 21 2.14 -8.24 -1.11
C TRP A 21 0.71 -7.97 -1.57
N ILE A 22 0.40 -6.80 -2.12
CA ILE A 22 -0.93 -6.47 -2.63
C ILE A 22 -1.37 -7.51 -3.68
N LYS A 23 -0.49 -7.86 -4.61
CA LYS A 23 -0.75 -8.85 -5.68
C LYS A 23 -1.07 -10.26 -5.16
N THR A 24 -0.70 -10.59 -3.92
CA THR A 24 -0.85 -11.92 -3.34
C THR A 24 -1.77 -11.96 -2.11
N SER A 25 -2.30 -10.80 -1.68
CA SER A 25 -3.00 -10.67 -0.39
C SER A 25 -4.42 -11.26 -0.36
N ASP A 26 -5.07 -11.41 -1.53
CA ASP A 26 -6.49 -11.80 -1.67
C ASP A 26 -7.44 -10.92 -0.81
N ALA A 27 -7.08 -9.66 -0.60
CA ALA A 27 -7.86 -8.71 0.18
C ALA A 27 -8.76 -7.86 -0.73
N ASP A 28 -10.00 -7.66 -0.30
CA ASP A 28 -10.94 -6.76 -0.96
C ASP A 28 -10.66 -5.29 -0.60
N VAL A 29 -10.16 -5.03 0.63
CA VAL A 29 -9.80 -3.70 1.10
C VAL A 29 -8.49 -3.74 1.88
N ILE A 30 -7.58 -2.84 1.55
CA ILE A 30 -6.27 -2.70 2.18
C ILE A 30 -6.15 -1.31 2.81
N CYS A 31 -5.91 -1.25 4.11
CA CYS A 31 -5.62 -0.01 4.83
C CYS A 31 -4.12 0.03 5.19
N ILE A 32 -3.41 1.07 4.74
CA ILE A 32 -2.00 1.29 5.06
C ILE A 32 -1.87 2.44 6.08
N GLN A 33 -1.08 2.23 7.14
CA GLN A 33 -0.77 3.27 8.14
C GLN A 33 0.73 3.55 8.21
N GLU A 34 1.08 4.71 8.79
CA GLU A 34 2.45 5.22 8.84
C GLU A 34 3.10 5.23 7.45
N THR A 35 2.41 5.75 6.43
CA THR A 35 3.03 5.96 5.12
C THR A 35 4.26 6.86 5.24
N LYS A 36 4.23 7.82 6.18
CA LYS A 36 5.26 8.85 6.39
C LYS A 36 5.53 9.64 5.11
N MET A 37 4.46 9.90 4.37
CA MET A 37 4.46 10.64 3.11
C MET A 37 3.40 11.73 3.17
N THR A 38 3.66 12.86 2.51
CA THR A 38 2.61 13.84 2.23
C THR A 38 1.71 13.33 1.11
N THR A 39 0.57 13.97 0.92
CA THR A 39 -0.38 13.64 -0.15
C THR A 39 0.26 13.78 -1.53
N GLU A 40 1.08 14.80 -1.75
CA GLU A 40 1.74 15.09 -3.04
C GLU A 40 2.83 14.07 -3.36
N ALA A 41 3.48 13.52 -2.33
CA ALA A 41 4.52 12.51 -2.49
C ALA A 41 3.95 11.09 -2.66
N PHE A 42 2.67 10.86 -2.30
CA PHE A 42 2.06 9.55 -2.37
C PHE A 42 2.04 9.03 -3.82
N PRO A 43 2.45 7.78 -4.09
CA PRO A 43 2.62 7.29 -5.45
C PRO A 43 1.28 6.79 -6.02
N THR A 44 0.32 7.70 -6.19
CA THR A 44 -1.05 7.40 -6.64
C THR A 44 -1.06 6.57 -7.92
N MET A 45 -0.30 6.97 -8.94
CA MET A 45 -0.23 6.25 -10.23
C MET A 45 0.28 4.82 -10.06
N THR A 46 1.19 4.58 -9.13
CA THR A 46 1.71 3.22 -8.85
C THR A 46 0.61 2.33 -8.30
N PHE A 47 -0.21 2.84 -7.37
CA PHE A 47 -1.32 2.08 -6.80
C PHE A 47 -2.49 1.91 -7.78
N GLU A 48 -2.82 2.93 -8.58
CA GLU A 48 -3.84 2.82 -9.63
C GLU A 48 -3.48 1.76 -10.69
N ALA A 49 -2.18 1.57 -10.97
CA ALA A 49 -1.71 0.55 -11.89
C ALA A 49 -1.79 -0.88 -11.32
N LEU A 50 -2.03 -1.06 -10.01
CA LEU A 50 -2.17 -2.38 -9.38
C LEU A 50 -3.61 -2.95 -9.48
N GLY A 51 -4.59 -2.11 -9.85
CA GLY A 51 -6.02 -2.46 -9.92
C GLY A 51 -6.84 -1.88 -8.79
#